data_AF-A0A969MZC2-F1
#
_entry.id   AF-A0A969MZC2-F1
#
_cell.length_a   1.000
_cell.length_b   1.000
_cell.length_c   1.000
_cell.angle_alpha   90.00
_cell.angle_beta   90.00
_cell.angle_gamma   90.00
#
_symmetry.space_group_name_H-M   'P 1'
#
loop_
_entity.id
_entity.type
_entity.pdbx_description
1 polymer ?
#
loop_
_entity_poly.entity_id
_entity_poly.type
_entity_poly.pdbx_seq_one_letter_code
_entity_poly.pdbx_strand_id
1 'polypeptide(L)'
;MGGAGEDRIGGKAGNDMLFGGDGNDRIWGDEGDDLIRGGLGNDQLWGGTGMDGAGSDTFVLALGEGTDRIMDFEVGIDFIGLTGGLTFADLTLTASANGTLIQSGSERLAVIMGVEATALTPDAFVLS
;
A
#
# COMPACT_ATOMS: atom_id res chain seq x y z
N MET A 1 2.62 -14.95 3.38
CA MET A 1 4.04 -14.56 3.24
C MET A 1 4.60 -15.22 1.99
N GLY A 2 5.25 -14.47 1.11
CA GLY A 2 5.83 -14.94 -0.16
C GLY A 2 7.23 -15.52 0.01
N GLY A 3 8.19 -14.68 0.42
CA GLY A 3 9.57 -15.08 0.63
C GLY A 3 10.50 -14.38 -0.34
N ALA A 4 11.24 -15.13 -1.16
CA ALA A 4 12.13 -14.56 -2.16
C ALA A 4 11.66 -14.95 -3.57
N GLY A 5 11.74 -14.01 -4.52
CA GLY A 5 11.26 -14.18 -5.88
C GLY A 5 9.93 -13.46 -6.10
N GLU A 6 9.35 -13.59 -7.30
CA GLU A 6 8.04 -13.00 -7.60
C GLU A 6 6.92 -13.93 -7.12
N ASP A 7 6.16 -13.49 -6.13
CA ASP A 7 5.10 -14.26 -5.49
C ASP A 7 3.70 -13.76 -5.86
N ARG A 8 2.72 -14.66 -5.65
CA ARG A 8 1.29 -14.35 -5.71
C ARG A 8 0.65 -14.75 -4.40
N ILE A 9 0.17 -13.77 -3.65
CA ILE A 9 -0.32 -13.94 -2.28
C ILE A 9 -1.78 -13.49 -2.21
N GLY A 10 -2.66 -14.31 -1.65
CA GLY A 10 -4.05 -13.96 -1.34
C GLY A 10 -4.35 -14.18 0.15
N GLY A 11 -4.98 -13.22 0.82
CA GLY A 11 -5.42 -13.30 2.22
C GLY A 11 -6.61 -14.25 2.39
N LYS A 12 -7.54 -14.21 1.44
CA LYS A 12 -8.85 -14.88 1.46
C LYS A 12 -9.80 -14.16 2.42
N ALA A 13 -10.60 -14.91 3.18
CA ALA A 13 -11.55 -14.35 4.12
C ALA A 13 -10.92 -14.21 5.51
N GLY A 14 -11.10 -13.04 6.10
CA GLY A 14 -10.59 -12.68 7.42
C GLY A 14 -9.67 -11.46 7.33
N ASN A 15 -9.32 -10.92 8.49
CA ASN A 15 -8.36 -9.84 8.57
C ASN A 15 -6.96 -10.46 8.58
N ASP A 16 -6.22 -10.27 7.50
CA ASP A 16 -4.93 -10.91 7.26
C ASP A 16 -3.75 -9.96 7.41
N MET A 17 -2.58 -10.54 7.64
CA MET A 17 -1.29 -9.85 7.55
C MET A 17 -0.49 -10.45 6.41
N LEU A 18 -0.35 -9.69 5.33
CA LEU A 18 0.25 -10.13 4.08
C LEU A 18 1.60 -9.44 3.88
N PHE A 19 2.62 -10.27 3.67
CA PHE A 19 4.01 -9.84 3.45
C PHE A 19 4.53 -10.51 2.18
N GLY A 20 4.93 -9.72 1.18
CA GLY A 20 5.54 -10.20 -0.05
C GLY A 20 6.92 -10.79 0.20
N GLY A 21 7.85 -9.94 0.65
CA GLY A 21 9.22 -10.32 0.94
C GLY A 21 10.17 -9.66 -0.05
N ASP A 22 11.07 -10.43 -0.66
CA ASP A 22 11.98 -9.94 -1.69
C ASP A 22 11.45 -10.33 -3.07
N GLY A 23 11.28 -9.38 -3.99
CA GLY A 23 10.84 -9.65 -5.37
C GLY A 23 9.73 -8.71 -5.79
N ASN A 24 9.26 -8.80 -7.04
CA ASN A 24 8.11 -8.02 -7.50
C ASN A 24 6.84 -8.87 -7.35
N ASP A 25 6.14 -8.66 -6.26
CA ASP A 25 5.03 -9.47 -5.82
C ASP A 25 3.68 -8.94 -6.30
N ARG A 26 2.68 -9.83 -6.23
CA ARG A 26 1.28 -9.48 -6.38
C ARG A 26 0.52 -9.98 -5.17
N ILE A 27 -0.09 -9.06 -4.43
CA ILE A 27 -0.71 -9.33 -3.14
C ILE A 27 -2.16 -8.86 -3.16
N TRP A 28 -3.08 -9.76 -2.81
CA TRP A 28 -4.50 -9.50 -2.66
C TRP A 28 -4.91 -9.73 -1.21
N GLY A 29 -5.47 -8.73 -0.54
CA GLY A 29 -6.11 -8.88 0.77
C GLY A 29 -7.32 -9.80 0.70
N ASP A 30 -8.13 -9.60 -0.34
CA ASP A 30 -9.40 -10.27 -0.60
C ASP A 30 -10.52 -9.78 0.33
N GLU A 31 -10.96 -10.54 1.34
CA GLU A 31 -12.08 -10.18 2.21
C GLU A 31 -11.65 -9.92 3.65
N GLY A 32 -11.60 -8.67 4.10
CA GLY A 32 -11.34 -8.34 5.49
C GLY A 32 -10.84 -6.92 5.66
N ASP A 33 -10.33 -6.62 6.84
CA ASP A 33 -9.44 -5.48 7.05
C ASP A 33 -8.00 -6.01 7.07
N ASP A 34 -7.25 -5.75 6.02
CA ASP A 34 -5.95 -6.37 5.78
C ASP A 34 -4.79 -5.41 6.04
N LEU A 35 -3.69 -5.97 6.54
CA LEU A 35 -2.40 -5.29 6.62
C LEU A 35 -1.48 -5.84 5.52
N ILE A 36 -1.18 -5.00 4.52
CA ILE A 36 -0.47 -5.43 3.32
C ILE A 36 0.88 -4.71 3.22
N ARG A 37 1.97 -5.47 3.13
CA ARG A 37 3.32 -4.96 2.86
C ARG A 37 3.96 -5.74 1.74
N GLY A 38 4.34 -5.05 0.67
CA GLY A 38 5.08 -5.61 -0.45
C GLY A 38 6.45 -6.15 -0.03
N GLY A 39 7.27 -5.29 0.57
CA GLY A 39 8.64 -5.64 0.96
C GLY A 39 9.61 -5.09 -0.07
N LEU A 40 10.76 -5.75 -0.27
CA LEU A 40 11.75 -5.30 -1.25
C LEU A 40 11.28 -5.61 -2.67
N GLY A 41 11.04 -4.60 -3.50
CA GLY A 41 10.65 -4.79 -4.89
C GLY A 41 9.79 -3.67 -5.43
N ASN A 42 9.16 -3.88 -6.57
CA ASN A 42 8.08 -3.01 -7.02
C ASN A 42 6.81 -3.85 -7.10
N ASP A 43 6.00 -3.76 -6.06
CA ASP A 43 4.89 -4.67 -5.86
C ASP A 43 3.58 -4.13 -6.42
N GLN A 44 2.62 -5.01 -6.61
CA GLN A 44 1.24 -4.63 -6.90
C GLN A 44 0.35 -5.14 -5.77
N LEU A 45 -0.34 -4.21 -5.12
CA LEU A 45 -1.08 -4.45 -3.90
C LEU A 45 -2.56 -4.13 -4.14
N TRP A 46 -3.42 -5.07 -3.77
CA TRP A 46 -4.88 -4.94 -3.76
C TRP A 46 -5.38 -5.19 -2.35
N GLY A 47 -6.18 -4.27 -1.82
CA GLY A 47 -6.89 -4.45 -0.55
C GLY A 47 -8.00 -5.47 -0.70
N GLY A 48 -8.79 -5.35 -1.77
CA GLY A 48 -9.97 -6.17 -1.97
C GLY A 48 -11.21 -5.52 -1.36
N THR A 49 -12.16 -6.32 -0.92
CA THR A 49 -13.43 -5.84 -0.38
C THR A 49 -13.72 -6.55 0.93
N GLY A 50 -13.88 -5.82 2.02
CA GLY A 50 -14.27 -6.36 3.32
C GLY A 50 -15.58 -7.13 3.32
N MET A 51 -15.80 -7.91 4.39
CA MET A 51 -16.93 -8.85 4.50
C MET A 51 -18.33 -8.20 4.43
N ASP A 52 -18.45 -6.89 4.65
CA ASP A 52 -19.69 -6.12 4.54
C ASP A 52 -19.77 -5.25 3.27
N GLY A 53 -18.78 -5.38 2.38
CA GLY A 53 -18.65 -4.62 1.13
C GLY A 53 -17.61 -3.49 1.17
N ALA A 54 -16.99 -3.19 2.32
CA ALA A 54 -15.83 -2.31 2.42
C ALA A 54 -14.83 -2.89 3.43
N GLY A 55 -13.59 -3.11 3.00
CA GLY A 55 -12.50 -3.57 3.87
C GLY A 55 -11.66 -2.36 4.19
N SER A 56 -11.34 -2.13 5.45
CA SER A 56 -10.47 -1.01 5.82
C SER A 56 -9.03 -1.49 5.80
N ASP A 57 -8.40 -1.39 4.64
CA ASP A 57 -7.07 -1.96 4.43
C ASP A 57 -5.96 -0.97 4.75
N THR A 58 -4.83 -1.49 5.23
CA THR A 58 -3.63 -0.71 5.50
C THR A 58 -2.47 -1.18 4.63
N PHE A 59 -2.02 -0.32 3.71
CA PHE A 59 -0.85 -0.56 2.86
C PHE A 59 0.40 0.06 3.48
N VAL A 60 1.37 -0.77 3.86
CA VAL A 60 2.57 -0.31 4.59
C VAL A 60 3.69 0.06 3.63
N LEU A 61 4.21 1.27 3.78
CA LEU A 61 5.35 1.80 3.03
C LEU A 61 6.56 2.03 3.94
N ALA A 62 7.74 1.69 3.45
CA ALA A 62 9.02 1.99 4.10
C ALA A 62 10.06 2.48 3.09
N LEU A 63 11.11 3.13 3.60
CA LEU A 63 12.29 3.49 2.81
C LEU A 63 13.12 2.24 2.45
N GLY A 64 13.72 2.26 1.27
CA GLY A 64 14.57 1.21 0.75
C GLY A 64 13.82 0.00 0.19
N GLU A 65 12.49 0.03 0.17
CA GLU A 65 11.65 -1.09 -0.25
C GLU A 65 11.31 -1.06 -1.75
N GLY A 66 11.51 0.06 -2.42
CA GLY A 66 11.22 0.21 -3.85
C GLY A 66 9.94 1.01 -4.07
N THR A 67 9.32 0.87 -5.24
CA THR A 67 8.16 1.69 -5.63
C THR A 67 6.96 0.82 -5.94
N ASP A 68 6.06 0.74 -4.98
CA ASP A 68 4.86 -0.08 -5.09
C ASP A 68 3.75 0.58 -5.90
N ARG A 69 2.78 -0.24 -6.30
CA ARG A 69 1.52 0.21 -6.90
C ARG A 69 0.37 -0.31 -6.05
N ILE A 70 -0.34 0.63 -5.44
CA ILE A 70 -1.58 0.33 -4.71
C ILE A 70 -2.73 0.52 -5.69
N MET A 71 -3.44 -0.56 -5.97
CA MET A 71 -4.23 -0.70 -7.20
C MET A 71 -5.70 -0.30 -7.05
N ASP A 72 -6.25 -0.37 -5.85
CA ASP A 72 -7.68 -0.21 -5.55
C ASP A 72 -7.96 0.64 -4.30
N PHE A 73 -7.01 1.47 -3.88
CA PHE A 73 -7.13 2.31 -2.69
C PHE A 73 -8.43 3.14 -2.64
N GLU A 74 -9.23 2.94 -1.60
CA GLU A 74 -10.48 3.66 -1.36
C GLU A 74 -10.29 4.80 -0.33
N VAL A 75 -10.35 6.04 -0.81
CA VAL A 75 -10.12 7.23 0.03
C VAL A 75 -11.18 7.33 1.13
N GLY A 76 -10.71 7.42 2.38
CA GLY A 76 -11.56 7.54 3.57
C GLY A 76 -12.00 6.20 4.14
N ILE A 77 -11.62 5.09 3.51
CA ILE A 77 -11.80 3.72 4.01
C ILE A 77 -10.43 3.09 4.28
N ASP A 78 -9.52 3.19 3.30
CA ASP A 78 -8.18 2.64 3.39
C ASP A 78 -7.16 3.62 3.99
N PHE A 79 -6.05 3.04 4.44
CA PHE A 79 -4.96 3.73 5.07
C PHE A 79 -3.60 3.37 4.47
N ILE A 80 -2.68 4.32 4.56
CA ILE A 80 -1.27 4.14 4.25
C ILE A 80 -0.50 4.09 5.56
N GLY A 81 0.06 2.94 5.88
CA GLY A 81 0.94 2.74 7.03
C GLY A 81 2.34 3.27 6.72
N LEU A 82 2.88 4.14 7.57
CA LEU A 82 4.25 4.63 7.47
C LEU A 82 5.11 3.99 8.55
N THR A 83 6.17 3.29 8.14
CA THR A 83 7.14 2.69 9.06
C THR A 83 8.56 3.19 8.81
N GLY A 84 9.53 2.70 9.59
CA GLY A 84 10.93 3.11 9.46
C GLY A 84 11.19 4.57 9.87
N GLY A 85 10.28 5.16 10.67
CA GLY A 85 10.36 6.55 11.13
C GLY A 85 9.82 7.59 10.15
N LEU A 86 9.24 7.15 9.02
CA LEU A 86 8.52 8.04 8.11
C LEU A 86 7.30 8.66 8.81
N THR A 87 7.08 9.94 8.52
CA THR A 87 5.87 10.67 8.88
C THR A 87 5.26 11.32 7.65
N PHE A 88 4.01 11.74 7.72
CA PHE A 88 3.37 12.47 6.62
C PHE A 88 4.15 13.75 6.22
N ALA A 89 4.83 14.39 7.16
CA ALA A 89 5.64 15.58 6.90
C ALA A 89 6.88 15.31 6.03
N ASP A 90 7.33 14.06 5.96
CA ASP A 90 8.44 13.64 5.13
C ASP A 90 8.01 13.36 3.68
N LEU A 91 6.70 13.39 3.40
CA LEU A 91 6.14 12.99 2.12
C LEU A 91 5.91 14.17 1.19
N THR A 92 6.21 13.94 -0.08
CA THR A 92 5.79 14.78 -1.20
C THR A 92 4.83 13.97 -2.07
N LEU A 93 3.60 14.45 -2.21
CA LEU A 93 2.56 13.84 -3.03
C LEU A 93 2.44 14.63 -4.33
N THR A 94 2.59 13.96 -5.46
CA THR A 94 2.52 14.59 -6.79
C THR A 94 1.61 13.81 -7.72
N ALA A 95 0.84 14.55 -8.52
CA ALA A 95 0.03 13.95 -9.57
C ALA A 95 0.93 13.21 -10.58
N SER A 96 0.51 12.02 -10.96
CA SER A 96 1.12 11.13 -11.93
C SER A 96 0.09 10.80 -13.02
N ALA A 97 0.54 10.27 -14.16
CA ALA A 97 -0.36 9.90 -15.26
C ALA A 97 -1.47 8.91 -14.86
N ASN A 98 -1.23 8.11 -13.80
CA ASN A 98 -2.11 7.03 -13.38
C ASN A 98 -2.64 7.19 -11.94
N GLY A 99 -2.48 8.36 -11.32
CA GLY A 99 -2.89 8.60 -9.91
C GLY A 99 -1.89 9.48 -9.17
N THR A 100 -1.54 9.12 -7.93
CA THR A 100 -0.63 9.91 -7.09
C THR A 100 0.67 9.19 -6.81
N LEU A 101 1.80 9.84 -7.11
CA LEU A 101 3.11 9.40 -6.67
C LEU A 101 3.40 9.92 -5.26
N ILE A 102 3.78 9.02 -4.35
CA ILE A 102 4.25 9.32 -3.00
C ILE A 102 5.77 9.18 -2.98
N GLN A 103 6.45 10.22 -2.51
CA GLN A 103 7.91 10.26 -2.40
C GLN A 103 8.34 10.75 -1.02
N SER A 104 9.51 10.32 -0.57
CA SER A 104 10.23 10.98 0.53
C SER A 104 11.61 11.41 0.04
N GLY A 105 11.87 12.72 0.03
CA GLY A 105 13.06 13.28 -0.61
C GLY A 105 13.16 12.88 -2.10
N SER A 106 14.23 12.16 -2.48
CA SER A 106 14.41 11.66 -3.85
C SER A 106 13.81 10.28 -4.09
N GLU A 107 13.40 9.58 -3.04
CA GLU A 107 12.92 8.20 -3.11
C GLU A 107 11.43 8.15 -3.45
N ARG A 108 11.05 7.19 -4.29
CA ARG A 108 9.65 6.91 -4.64
C ARG A 108 9.19 5.72 -3.82
N LEU A 109 8.13 5.89 -3.04
CA LEU A 109 7.61 4.85 -2.15
C LEU A 109 6.49 4.06 -2.83
N ALA A 110 5.51 4.77 -3.41
CA ALA A 110 4.38 4.13 -4.07
C ALA A 110 3.70 5.05 -5.09
N VAL A 111 2.95 4.44 -6.00
CA VAL A 111 1.91 5.10 -6.79
C VAL A 111 0.55 4.59 -6.35
N ILE A 112 -0.30 5.48 -5.88
CA ILE A 112 -1.70 5.19 -5.58
C ILE A 112 -2.49 5.36 -6.86
N MET A 113 -2.99 4.26 -7.40
CA MET A 113 -3.62 4.23 -8.71
C MET A 113 -5.02 4.86 -8.65
N GLY A 114 -5.33 5.73 -9.60
CA GLY A 114 -6.66 6.35 -9.74
C GLY A 114 -7.03 7.38 -8.66
N VAL A 115 -6.15 7.66 -7.70
CA VAL A 115 -6.39 8.63 -6.62
C VAL A 115 -5.66 9.93 -6.90
N GLU A 116 -6.36 11.06 -6.76
CA GLU A 116 -5.81 12.40 -6.88
C GLU A 116 -5.02 12.81 -5.63
N ALA A 117 -3.92 13.54 -5.81
CA ALA A 117 -3.00 13.84 -4.71
C ALA A 117 -3.65 14.68 -3.61
N THR A 118 -4.62 15.53 -3.97
CA THR A 118 -5.36 16.36 -3.01
C THR A 118 -6.37 15.58 -2.18
N ALA A 119 -6.70 14.34 -2.55
CA ALA A 119 -7.60 13.47 -1.79
C ALA A 119 -6.88 12.75 -0.64
N LEU A 120 -5.55 12.60 -0.73
CA LEU A 120 -4.70 11.97 0.28
C LEU A 120 -4.28 12.99 1.34
N THR A 121 -5.20 13.30 2.25
CA THR A 121 -4.95 14.15 3.41
C THR A 121 -4.19 13.38 4.50
N PRO A 122 -3.67 14.03 5.55
CA PRO A 122 -3.02 13.34 6.67
C PRO A 122 -3.85 12.21 7.29
N ASP A 123 -5.19 12.28 7.22
CA ASP A 123 -6.09 11.27 7.79
C ASP A 123 -6.01 9.92 7.05
N ALA A 124 -5.51 9.90 5.81
CA ALA A 124 -5.24 8.68 5.06
C ALA A 124 -3.93 7.98 5.49
N PHE A 125 -3.16 8.57 6.41
CA PHE A 125 -1.85 8.05 6.82
C PHE A 125 -1.84 7.71 8.31
N VAL A 126 -1.38 6.50 8.62
CA VAL A 126 -1.25 6.00 10.00
C VAL A 126 0.19 5.64 10.30
N LEU A 127 0.61 5.80 11.55
CA LEU A 127 1.93 5.35 12.00
C LEU A 127 1.83 3.87 12.37
N SER A 128 2.71 3.05 11.79
CA SER A 128 2.77 1.59 12.03
C SER A 128 4.03 1.18 12.79
#